data_AF-A0AAJ5CCF4-F1
#
_entry.id   AF-A0AAJ5CCF4-F1
#
_cell.length_a   1.000
_cell.length_b   1.000
_cell.length_c   1.000
_cell.angle_alpha   90.00
_cell.angle_beta   90.00
_cell.angle_gamma   90.00
#
_symmetry.space_group_name_H-M   'P 1'
#
loop_
_entity.id
_entity.type
_entity.pdbx_description
1 polymer ?
#
loop_
_entity_poly.entity_id
_entity_poly.type
_entity_poly.pdbx_seq_one_letter_code
_entity_poly.pdbx_strand_id
1 'polypeptide(L)'
;MVNGSRTVCGMEIWINPACSKCRSAISLLDAEGAQYTVRRYLEDVPTEDEIRDVLERLGLEPWDITRTQEALAKELDLKSWARDDSSRGQWIKALAEHPKLIQRPIITAEDGTAVVARTEEAVRDALTRM
;
A
#
# COMPACT_ATOMS: atom_id res chain seq x y z
N MET A 1 28.02 -22.06 1.51
CA MET A 1 27.25 -21.53 2.64
C MET A 1 27.03 -20.04 2.41
N VAL A 2 25.85 -19.65 1.94
CA VAL A 2 25.34 -18.29 2.10
C VAL A 2 24.00 -18.44 2.83
N ASN A 3 24.02 -18.14 4.12
CA ASN A 3 22.80 -18.00 4.92
C ASN A 3 22.13 -16.70 4.50
N GLY A 4 20.94 -16.81 3.90
CA GLY A 4 20.01 -15.70 3.67
C GLY A 4 18.70 -15.97 4.40
N SER A 5 18.74 -16.01 5.73
CA SER A 5 17.57 -15.69 6.59
C SER A 5 17.06 -14.31 6.13
N ARG A 6 15.77 -14.02 5.87
CA ARG A 6 14.50 -14.51 6.41
C ARG A 6 13.44 -13.86 5.50
N THR A 7 12.53 -14.59 4.85
CA THR A 7 11.22 -13.98 4.56
C THR A 7 10.47 -14.05 5.87
N VAL A 8 10.51 -12.96 6.62
CA VAL A 8 9.54 -12.72 7.68
C VAL A 8 8.19 -12.51 6.97
N CYS A 9 7.43 -13.59 6.76
CA CYS A 9 6.02 -13.53 6.36
C CYS A 9 5.19 -13.04 7.54
N GLY A 10 5.33 -11.75 7.88
CA GLY A 10 4.46 -11.08 8.85
C GLY A 10 3.61 -10.05 8.11
N MET A 11 2.37 -9.89 8.56
CA MET A 11 1.49 -8.84 8.04
C MET A 11 2.16 -7.46 8.19
N GLU A 12 2.03 -6.60 7.19
CA GLU A 12 2.48 -5.20 7.24
C GLU A 12 1.32 -4.27 6.86
N ILE A 13 1.17 -3.15 7.56
CA ILE A 13 0.20 -2.11 7.23
C ILE A 13 0.90 -0.77 6.96
N TRP A 14 0.63 -0.20 5.79
CA TRP A 14 1.06 1.14 5.40
C TRP A 14 0.03 2.17 5.85
N ILE A 15 0.45 3.08 6.74
CA ILE A 15 -0.45 4.07 7.33
C ILE A 15 0.09 5.51 7.25
N ASN A 16 -0.85 6.44 7.37
CA ASN A 16 -0.57 7.79 7.86
C ASN A 16 -1.34 7.98 9.17
N PRO A 17 -0.67 8.22 10.32
CA PRO A 17 -1.31 8.33 11.64
C PRO A 17 -2.46 9.36 11.72
N ALA A 18 -2.41 10.42 10.90
CA ALA A 18 -3.45 11.44 10.86
C ALA A 18 -4.77 10.93 10.24
N CYS A 19 -4.75 9.80 9.53
CA CYS A 19 -5.90 9.30 8.77
C CYS A 19 -6.85 8.45 9.65
N SER A 20 -8.13 8.87 9.74
CA SER A 20 -9.15 8.15 10.50
C SER A 20 -9.35 6.70 10.04
N LYS A 21 -9.23 6.43 8.73
CA LYS A 21 -9.35 5.06 8.20
C LYS A 21 -8.20 4.16 8.62
N CYS A 22 -6.98 4.70 8.69
CA CYS A 22 -5.84 3.96 9.22
C CYS A 22 -6.03 3.61 10.70
N ARG A 23 -6.56 4.54 11.51
CA ARG A 23 -6.86 4.27 12.93
C ARG A 23 -7.91 3.18 13.09
N SER A 24 -8.99 3.21 12.31
CA SER A 24 -10.01 2.15 12.33
C SER A 24 -9.44 0.78 11.94
N ALA A 25 -8.57 0.73 10.91
CA ALA A 25 -7.94 -0.52 10.51
C ALA A 25 -7.03 -1.09 11.62
N ILE A 26 -6.17 -0.26 12.21
CA ILE A 26 -5.31 -0.64 13.35
C ILE A 26 -6.14 -1.17 14.52
N SER A 27 -7.18 -0.44 14.93
CA SER A 27 -8.04 -0.88 16.05
C SER A 27 -8.72 -2.22 15.79
N LEU A 28 -9.08 -2.53 14.54
CA LEU A 28 -9.64 -3.83 14.19
C LEU A 28 -8.57 -4.93 14.20
N LEU A 29 -7.39 -4.68 13.64
CA LEU A 29 -6.28 -5.64 13.70
C LEU A 29 -5.89 -5.97 15.15
N ASP A 30 -5.85 -4.95 16.02
CA ASP A 30 -5.57 -5.10 17.46
C ASP A 30 -6.66 -5.90 18.17
N ALA A 31 -7.94 -5.62 17.87
CA ALA A 31 -9.08 -6.29 18.49
C ALA A 31 -9.13 -7.80 18.15
N GLU A 32 -8.65 -8.17 16.97
CA GLU A 32 -8.59 -9.56 16.49
C GLU A 32 -7.25 -10.23 16.86
N GLY A 33 -6.35 -9.52 17.56
CA GLY A 33 -5.08 -10.07 18.05
C GLY A 33 -4.04 -10.34 16.97
N ALA A 34 -4.19 -9.73 15.78
CA ALA A 34 -3.29 -9.92 14.66
C ALA A 34 -1.88 -9.41 14.97
N GLN A 35 -0.87 -10.13 14.52
CA GLN A 35 0.52 -9.69 14.57
C GLN A 35 0.85 -8.96 13.27
N TYR A 36 1.26 -7.70 13.34
CA TYR A 36 1.58 -6.92 12.16
C TYR A 36 2.66 -5.88 12.44
N THR A 37 3.33 -5.45 11.38
CA THR A 37 4.28 -4.34 11.39
C THR A 37 3.62 -3.09 10.82
N VAL A 38 3.98 -1.92 11.36
CA VAL A 38 3.42 -0.64 10.92
C VAL A 38 4.50 0.12 10.15
N ARG A 39 4.26 0.36 8.87
CA ARG A 39 5.07 1.25 8.05
C ARG A 39 4.39 2.60 7.90
N ARG A 40 5.06 3.66 8.36
CA ARG A 40 4.64 5.04 8.09
C ARG A 40 5.20 5.46 6.74
N TYR A 41 4.51 5.10 5.67
CA TYR A 41 4.99 5.19 4.28
C TYR A 41 5.33 6.62 3.78
N LEU A 42 5.00 7.66 4.56
CA LEU A 42 5.43 9.05 4.28
C LEU A 42 6.78 9.40 4.93
N GLU A 43 7.18 8.68 5.98
CA GLU A 43 8.47 8.82 6.69
C GLU A 43 9.46 7.77 6.14
N ASP A 44 9.01 6.52 6.04
CA ASP A 44 9.72 5.41 5.41
C ASP A 44 9.11 5.14 4.03
N VAL A 45 9.57 5.91 3.06
CA VAL A 45 9.03 5.95 1.70
C VAL A 45 9.34 4.64 0.97
N PRO A 46 8.34 3.95 0.39
CA PRO A 46 8.58 2.75 -0.38
C PRO A 46 9.33 3.06 -1.66
N THR A 47 10.32 2.24 -1.96
CA THR A 47 11.05 2.25 -3.23
C THR A 47 10.16 1.83 -4.39
N GLU A 48 10.58 2.11 -5.63
CA GLU A 48 9.83 1.67 -6.81
C GLU A 48 9.64 0.15 -6.85
N ASP A 49 10.64 -0.63 -6.42
CA ASP A 49 10.58 -2.09 -6.40
C ASP A 49 9.58 -2.59 -5.34
N GLU A 50 9.58 -2.00 -4.14
CA GLU A 50 8.56 -2.31 -3.12
C GLU A 50 7.14 -1.95 -3.59
N ILE A 51 6.98 -0.87 -4.35
CA ILE A 51 5.69 -0.51 -4.95
C ILE A 51 5.28 -1.54 -6.00
N ARG A 52 6.21 -2.01 -6.85
CA ARG A 52 5.95 -3.08 -7.83
C ARG A 52 5.47 -4.34 -7.12
N ASP A 53 6.18 -4.77 -6.09
CA ASP A 53 5.82 -5.94 -5.30
C ASP A 53 4.42 -5.78 -4.72
N VAL A 54 4.10 -4.66 -4.07
CA VAL A 54 2.76 -4.42 -3.51
C VAL A 54 1.67 -4.44 -4.58
N LEU A 55 1.93 -3.88 -5.76
CA LEU A 55 0.96 -3.90 -6.87
C LEU A 55 0.69 -5.33 -7.37
N GLU A 56 1.72 -6.16 -7.47
CA GLU A 56 1.57 -7.58 -7.81
C GLU A 56 0.72 -8.32 -6.77
N ARG A 57 0.99 -8.08 -5.48
CA ARG A 57 0.21 -8.67 -4.37
C ARG A 57 -1.24 -8.19 -4.33
N LEU A 58 -1.49 -6.96 -4.76
CA LEU A 58 -2.83 -6.38 -4.88
C LEU A 58 -3.58 -6.87 -6.12
N GLY A 59 -2.86 -7.30 -7.17
CA GLY A 59 -3.43 -7.52 -8.50
C GLY A 59 -3.99 -6.23 -9.12
N LEU A 60 -3.39 -5.07 -8.79
CA LEU A 60 -3.83 -3.75 -9.23
C LEU A 60 -2.72 -3.02 -10.00
N GLU A 61 -3.11 -2.02 -10.77
CA GLU A 61 -2.18 -1.15 -11.48
C GLU A 61 -1.88 0.13 -10.68
N PRO A 62 -0.76 0.83 -10.93
CA PRO A 62 -0.36 1.96 -10.09
C PRO A 62 -1.36 3.13 -10.10
N TRP A 63 -2.11 3.31 -11.19
CA TRP A 63 -3.18 4.31 -11.26
C TRP A 63 -4.40 3.96 -10.38
N ASP A 64 -4.63 2.69 -10.05
CA ASP A 64 -5.74 2.26 -9.20
C ASP A 64 -5.48 2.58 -7.72
N ILE A 65 -4.22 2.55 -7.30
CA ILE A 65 -3.79 2.97 -5.96
C ILE A 65 -3.43 4.45 -5.88
N THR A 66 -3.62 5.23 -6.95
CA THR A 66 -3.31 6.67 -6.93
C THR A 66 -4.48 7.51 -6.42
N ARG A 67 -4.21 8.38 -5.45
CA ARG A 67 -5.12 9.40 -4.92
C ARG A 67 -5.21 10.59 -5.88
N THR A 68 -5.96 10.43 -6.97
CA THR A 68 -6.16 11.48 -7.99
C THR A 68 -6.88 12.75 -7.50
N GLN A 69 -7.36 12.77 -6.25
CA GLN A 69 -8.05 13.92 -5.66
C GLN A 69 -7.12 14.86 -4.88
N GLU A 70 -5.89 14.43 -4.58
CA GLU A 70 -4.90 15.27 -3.89
C GLU A 70 -4.52 16.50 -4.75
N ALA A 71 -4.18 17.61 -4.10
CA ALA A 71 -3.75 18.82 -4.81
C ALA A 71 -2.56 18.54 -5.74
N LEU A 72 -1.58 17.79 -5.23
CA LEU A 72 -0.40 17.38 -6.00
C LEU A 72 -0.75 16.55 -7.25
N ALA A 73 -1.79 15.70 -7.18
CA ALA A 73 -2.23 14.92 -8.34
C ALA A 73 -2.80 15.81 -9.46
N LYS A 74 -3.40 16.96 -9.09
CA LYS A 74 -3.88 17.96 -10.04
C LYS A 74 -2.75 18.81 -10.60
N GLU A 75 -1.77 19.17 -9.76
CA GLU A 75 -0.57 19.90 -10.17
C GLU A 75 0.27 19.13 -11.20
N LEU A 76 0.39 17.81 -11.01
CA LEU A 76 1.07 16.90 -11.93
C LEU A 76 0.20 16.45 -13.12
N ASP A 77 -1.07 16.88 -13.15
CA ASP A 77 -2.09 16.50 -14.13
C ASP A 77 -2.18 14.98 -14.34
N LEU A 78 -2.13 14.19 -13.27
CA LEU A 78 -2.11 12.72 -13.35
C LEU A 78 -3.36 12.13 -14.04
N LYS A 79 -4.44 12.90 -14.17
CA LYS A 79 -5.65 12.45 -14.87
C LYS A 79 -5.46 12.38 -16.38
N SER A 80 -4.52 13.14 -16.95
CA SER A 80 -4.22 13.11 -18.39
C SER A 80 -3.19 12.04 -18.76
N TRP A 81 -2.51 11.46 -17.77
CA TRP A 81 -1.54 10.40 -18.00
C TRP A 81 -2.22 9.16 -18.57
N ALA A 82 -1.57 8.54 -19.54
CA ALA A 82 -2.00 7.26 -20.09
C ALA A 82 -2.05 6.19 -18.99
N ARG A 83 -2.93 5.20 -19.17
CA ARG A 83 -3.13 4.07 -18.25
C ARG A 83 -2.93 2.76 -18.99
N ASP A 84 -1.71 2.59 -19.47
CA ASP A 84 -1.25 1.44 -20.23
C ASP A 84 0.13 0.99 -19.74
N ASP A 85 0.60 -0.15 -20.24
CA ASP A 85 1.88 -0.74 -19.82
C ASP A 85 3.07 0.21 -20.05
N SER A 86 3.07 0.97 -21.16
CA SER A 86 4.14 1.92 -21.49
C SER A 86 4.24 3.06 -20.46
N SER A 87 3.12 3.39 -19.83
CA SER A 87 3.01 4.40 -18.77
C SER A 87 3.23 3.85 -17.36
N ARG A 88 3.22 2.53 -17.15
CA ARG A 88 3.26 1.94 -15.79
C ARG A 88 4.48 2.40 -15.00
N GLY A 89 5.64 2.46 -15.64
CA GLY A 89 6.89 2.92 -15.02
C GLY A 89 6.84 4.37 -14.52
N GLN A 90 6.28 5.30 -15.30
CA GLN A 90 6.17 6.71 -14.86
C GLN A 90 5.23 6.86 -13.66
N TRP A 91 4.14 6.08 -13.61
CA TRP A 91 3.23 6.08 -12.46
C TRP A 91 3.92 5.58 -11.18
N ILE A 92 4.64 4.46 -11.27
CA ILE A 92 5.36 3.90 -10.11
C ILE A 92 6.41 4.90 -9.60
N LYS A 93 7.17 5.50 -10.50
CA LYS A 93 8.15 6.53 -10.15
C LYS A 93 7.49 7.72 -9.44
N ALA A 94 6.36 8.22 -9.96
CA ALA A 94 5.63 9.31 -9.32
C ALA A 94 5.12 8.92 -7.91
N LEU A 95 4.70 7.67 -7.70
CA LEU A 95 4.29 7.19 -6.38
C LEU A 95 5.47 7.12 -5.40
N ALA A 96 6.66 6.72 -5.86
CA ALA A 96 7.88 6.69 -5.03
C ALA A 96 8.38 8.10 -4.71
N GLU A 97 8.38 9.02 -5.68
CA GLU A 97 8.78 10.42 -5.49
C GLU A 97 7.77 11.20 -4.64
N HIS A 98 6.50 10.82 -4.72
CA HIS A 98 5.40 11.50 -4.04
C HIS A 98 4.49 10.49 -3.33
N PRO A 99 4.95 9.88 -2.22
CA PRO A 99 4.20 8.83 -1.54
C PRO A 99 2.82 9.28 -1.08
N LYS A 100 2.59 10.59 -0.85
CA LYS A 100 1.25 11.14 -0.56
C LYS A 100 0.18 10.77 -1.59
N LEU A 101 0.57 10.44 -2.83
CA LEU A 101 -0.30 9.97 -3.89
C LEU A 101 -0.78 8.53 -3.67
N ILE A 102 -0.09 7.71 -2.86
CA ILE A 102 -0.45 6.31 -2.60
C ILE A 102 -1.73 6.23 -1.74
N GLN A 103 -2.65 5.34 -2.12
CA GLN A 103 -3.85 5.02 -1.36
C GLN A 103 -3.48 4.47 0.03
N ARG A 104 -4.34 4.71 1.02
CA ARG A 104 -4.11 4.23 2.40
C ARG A 104 -5.41 3.84 3.10
N PRO A 105 -5.35 2.93 4.08
CA PRO A 105 -4.23 2.04 4.36
C PRO A 105 -4.08 0.96 3.28
N ILE A 106 -2.87 0.40 3.15
CA ILE A 106 -2.60 -0.84 2.39
C ILE A 106 -2.12 -1.87 3.40
N ILE A 107 -2.68 -3.08 3.37
CA ILE A 107 -2.25 -4.20 4.20
C ILE A 107 -1.64 -5.24 3.26
N THR A 108 -0.42 -5.66 3.56
CA THR A 108 0.22 -6.83 2.96
C THR A 108 0.05 -8.00 3.93
N ALA A 109 -0.60 -9.07 3.50
CA ALA A 109 -0.92 -10.24 4.31
C ALA A 109 0.21 -11.30 4.28
N GLU A 110 0.13 -12.29 5.18
CA GLU A 110 1.16 -13.33 5.35
C GLU A 110 1.19 -14.32 4.19
N ASP A 111 0.04 -14.58 3.57
CA ASP A 111 -0.11 -15.41 2.37
C ASP A 111 0.50 -14.81 1.10
N GLY A 112 1.07 -13.60 1.20
CA GLY A 112 1.69 -12.89 0.09
C GLY A 112 0.71 -12.04 -0.73
N THR A 113 -0.56 -11.95 -0.36
CA THR A 113 -1.50 -11.01 -1.00
C THR A 113 -1.48 -9.64 -0.32
N ALA A 114 -2.17 -8.66 -0.91
CA ALA A 114 -2.38 -7.36 -0.30
C ALA A 114 -3.81 -6.84 -0.52
N VAL A 115 -4.22 -5.88 0.30
CA VAL A 115 -5.56 -5.26 0.26
C VAL A 115 -5.48 -3.75 0.49
N VAL A 116 -6.23 -2.99 -0.31
CA VAL A 116 -6.50 -1.57 -0.05
C VAL A 116 -7.59 -1.45 1.02
N ALA A 117 -7.17 -1.39 2.28
CA ALA A 117 -8.01 -1.55 3.47
C ALA A 117 -8.80 -0.29 3.86
N ARG A 118 -9.56 0.29 2.92
CA ARG A 118 -10.35 1.53 3.14
C ARG A 118 -11.68 1.32 3.86
N THR A 119 -12.16 0.08 3.89
CA THR A 119 -13.41 -0.35 4.54
C THR A 119 -13.11 -1.40 5.60
N GLU A 120 -14.03 -1.57 6.55
CA GLU A 120 -13.91 -2.62 7.57
C GLU A 120 -13.85 -4.01 6.92
N GLU A 121 -14.70 -4.26 5.92
CA GLU A 121 -14.71 -5.51 5.15
C GLU A 121 -13.35 -5.83 4.53
N ALA A 122 -12.67 -4.84 3.96
CA ALA A 122 -11.35 -5.02 3.38
C ALA A 122 -10.27 -5.35 4.45
N VAL A 123 -10.40 -4.81 5.66
CA VAL A 123 -9.51 -5.19 6.78
C VAL A 123 -9.80 -6.63 7.23
N ARG A 124 -11.08 -7.03 7.31
CA ARG A 124 -11.48 -8.39 7.66
C ARG A 124 -11.00 -9.41 6.62
N ASP A 125 -11.10 -9.08 5.34
CA ASP A 125 -10.56 -9.88 4.24
C ASP A 125 -9.05 -10.08 4.42
N ALA A 126 -8.28 -9.03 4.74
CA ALA A 126 -6.85 -9.17 5.04
C ALA A 126 -6.56 -10.08 6.26
N LEU A 127 -7.43 -10.06 7.29
CA LEU A 127 -7.31 -10.95 8.46
C LEU A 127 -7.55 -12.42 8.12
N THR A 128 -8.35 -12.74 7.10
CA THR A 128 -8.54 -14.12 6.65
C THR A 128 -7.36 -14.69 5.86
N ARG A 129 -6.36 -13.85 5.57
CA ARG A 129 -5.16 -14.14 4.76
C ARG A 129 -3.87 -14.17 5.59
N MET A 130 -4.04 -14.28 6.91
CA MET A 130 -2.99 -14.60 7.88
C MET A 130 -2.58 -16.07 7.77
#